data_AF-A0A8E6IMG7-F1
#
_entry.id   AF-A0A8E6IMG7-F1
#
_cell.length_a   1.000
_cell.length_b   1.000
_cell.length_c   1.000
_cell.angle_alpha   90.00
_cell.angle_beta   90.00
_cell.angle_gamma   90.00
#
_symmetry.space_group_name_H-M   'P 1'
#
loop_
_entity.id
_entity.type
_entity.pdbx_description
1 polymer ?
#
loop_
_entity_poly.entity_id
_entity_poly.type
_entity_poly.pdbx_seq_one_letter_code
_entity_poly.pdbx_strand_id
1 'polypeptide(L)'
;MILLYTKNMIVAQAIMYLSNSMGMNNIYHFKDRNIFLMCSVIFDQAIKIIDVIDRYSYSDAGWLAGTLDKRKIKKTHYIAQKSRFYHHDIRKDVIVDVQELTKLLAKLKRQKPLTITEAIERKLPPTYFDFVIEDALKPEKKGCTQTMREYTSYIGIKYRVRQKLNIKNRIQYEILLGLIREDINKFAV
;
A
#
# COMPACT_ATOMS: atom_id res chain seq x y z
N MET A 1 10.61 -3.38 -4.64
CA MET A 1 9.95 -2.30 -3.86
C MET A 1 9.42 -2.85 -2.56
N ILE A 2 9.54 -2.07 -1.48
CA ILE A 2 9.14 -2.43 -0.12
C ILE A 2 8.15 -1.39 0.41
N LEU A 3 7.08 -1.87 1.03
CA LEU A 3 6.16 -1.06 1.81
C LEU A 3 6.40 -1.41 3.28
N LEU A 4 6.83 -0.44 4.08
CA LEU A 4 7.10 -0.60 5.49
C LEU A 4 6.01 0.11 6.29
N TYR A 5 5.28 -0.63 7.12
CA TYR A 5 4.41 -0.07 8.15
C TYR A 5 5.11 -0.12 9.51
N THR A 6 5.40 1.05 10.07
CA THR A 6 5.86 1.17 11.46
C THR A 6 5.50 2.54 12.01
N LYS A 7 5.13 2.58 13.30
CA LYS A 7 5.07 3.83 14.06
C LYS A 7 6.33 4.07 14.89
N ASN A 8 7.24 3.08 14.93
CA ASN A 8 8.50 3.14 15.63
C ASN A 8 9.58 3.80 14.76
N MET A 9 9.97 5.01 15.14
CA MET A 9 10.99 5.78 14.43
C MET A 9 12.36 5.09 14.40
N ILE A 10 12.71 4.32 15.43
CA ILE A 10 13.99 3.60 15.50
C ILE A 10 14.02 2.50 14.45
N VAL A 11 12.93 1.73 14.32
CA VAL A 11 12.80 0.68 13.29
C VAL A 11 12.84 1.30 11.89
N ALA A 12 12.11 2.40 11.67
CA ALA A 12 12.12 3.12 10.41
C ALA A 12 13.53 3.58 10.02
N GLN A 13 14.25 4.23 10.94
CA GLN A 13 15.62 4.70 10.70
C GLN A 13 16.60 3.56 10.45
N ALA A 14 16.51 2.46 11.21
CA ALA A 14 17.37 1.30 11.02
C ALA A 14 17.20 0.67 9.63
N ILE A 15 15.96 0.49 9.18
CA ILE A 15 15.66 -0.05 7.85
C ILE A 15 16.13 0.91 6.75
N MET A 16 15.88 2.22 6.91
CA MET A 16 16.35 3.23 5.97
C MET A 16 17.88 3.23 5.86
N TYR A 17 18.60 3.26 6.98
CA TYR A 17 20.06 3.21 7.01
C TYR A 17 20.60 1.96 6.32
N LEU A 18 20.07 0.79 6.67
CA LEU A 18 20.46 -0.48 6.04
C LEU A 18 20.19 -0.46 4.54
N SER A 19 19.02 0.02 4.12
CA SER A 19 18.67 0.10 2.69
C SER A 19 19.57 1.05 1.90
N ASN A 20 19.91 2.21 2.47
CA ASN A 20 20.82 3.18 1.88
C ASN A 20 22.23 2.59 1.73
N SER A 21 22.73 1.87 2.75
CA SER A 21 24.02 1.17 2.68
C SER A 21 24.07 0.12 1.56
N MET A 22 22.90 -0.42 1.17
CA MET A 22 22.76 -1.38 0.08
C MET A 22 22.49 -0.72 -1.28
N GLY A 23 22.36 0.60 -1.35
CA GLY A 23 22.00 1.37 -2.55
C GLY A 23 20.54 1.15 -2.99
N MET A 24 19.63 0.93 -2.04
CA MET A 24 18.20 0.73 -2.31
C MET A 24 17.40 1.98 -2.00
N ASN A 25 16.70 2.51 -3.01
CA ASN A 25 15.88 3.72 -2.86
C ASN A 25 14.37 3.43 -2.98
N ASN A 26 13.96 2.16 -2.90
CA ASN A 26 12.60 1.70 -3.21
C ASN A 26 11.83 1.22 -1.96
N ILE A 27 12.07 1.84 -0.81
CA ILE A 27 11.36 1.59 0.45
C ILE A 27 10.45 2.77 0.76
N TYR A 28 9.16 2.49 0.90
CA TYR A 28 8.13 3.46 1.25
C TYR A 28 7.68 3.21 2.69
N HIS A 29 7.82 4.23 3.51
CA HIS A 29 7.49 4.16 4.93
C HIS A 29 6.11 4.76 5.21
N PHE A 30 5.30 4.06 5.99
CA PHE A 30 3.92 4.45 6.32
C PHE A 30 3.68 4.37 7.82
N LYS A 31 3.11 5.45 8.38
CA LYS A 31 2.58 5.50 9.75
C LYS A 31 1.06 5.30 9.80
N ASP A 32 0.37 5.55 8.69
CA ASP A 32 -1.07 5.37 8.55
C ASP A 32 -1.38 3.99 7.93
N ARG A 33 -2.16 3.19 8.65
CA ARG A 33 -2.51 1.82 8.24
C ARG A 33 -3.40 1.76 7.00
N ASN A 34 -4.25 2.76 6.77
CA ASN A 34 -5.13 2.80 5.61
C ASN A 34 -4.34 3.15 4.35
N ILE A 35 -3.42 4.12 4.43
CA ILE A 35 -2.52 4.45 3.32
C ILE A 35 -1.64 3.24 2.98
N PHE A 36 -1.05 2.60 4.00
CA PHE A 36 -0.27 1.37 3.81
C PHE A 36 -1.08 0.26 3.14
N LEU A 37 -2.31 0.01 3.58
CA LEU A 37 -3.19 -0.98 2.97
C LEU A 37 -3.49 -0.64 1.51
N MET A 38 -3.77 0.62 1.20
CA MET A 38 -4.03 1.06 -0.17
C MET A 38 -2.82 0.87 -1.07
N CYS A 39 -1.63 1.25 -0.62
CA CYS A 39 -0.39 0.96 -1.35
C CYS A 39 -0.17 -0.55 -1.50
N SER A 40 -0.48 -1.36 -0.48
CA SER A 40 -0.35 -2.82 -0.55
C SER A 40 -1.30 -3.47 -1.56
N VAL A 41 -2.49 -2.87 -1.73
CA VAL A 41 -3.49 -3.26 -2.72
C VAL A 41 -3.06 -2.87 -4.14
N ILE A 42 -2.51 -1.66 -4.32
CA ILE A 42 -2.03 -1.14 -5.61
C ILE A 42 -0.76 -1.87 -6.05
N PHE A 43 0.16 -2.11 -5.13
CA PHE A 43 1.43 -2.78 -5.37
C PHE A 43 1.40 -4.21 -4.84
N ASP A 44 0.66 -5.08 -5.54
CA ASP A 44 0.51 -6.50 -5.19
C ASP A 44 1.85 -7.24 -5.17
N GLN A 45 2.78 -6.85 -6.05
CA GLN A 45 4.10 -7.47 -6.15
C GLN A 45 5.11 -6.97 -5.11
N ALA A 46 4.83 -5.84 -4.43
CA ALA A 46 5.72 -5.28 -3.42
C ALA A 46 5.84 -6.22 -2.22
N ILE A 47 6.99 -6.17 -1.55
CA ILE A 47 7.15 -6.81 -0.24
C ILE A 47 6.59 -5.87 0.81
N LYS A 48 5.73 -6.39 1.68
CA LYS A 48 5.14 -5.66 2.79
C LYS A 48 5.88 -6.07 4.05
N ILE A 49 6.31 -5.10 4.83
CA ILE A 49 6.93 -5.32 6.14
C ILE A 49 6.08 -4.59 7.17
N ILE A 50 5.62 -5.30 8.19
CA ILE A 50 4.77 -4.76 9.26
C ILE A 50 5.52 -4.91 10.58
N ASP A 51 5.74 -3.79 11.27
CA ASP A 51 6.34 -3.77 12.59
C ASP A 51 5.33 -4.16 13.67
N VAL A 52 5.69 -5.17 14.47
CA VAL A 52 4.91 -5.63 15.64
C VAL A 52 5.67 -5.45 16.96
N ILE A 53 6.84 -4.80 16.97
CA ILE A 53 7.65 -4.55 18.16
C ILE A 53 6.92 -3.56 19.10
N ASP A 54 6.31 -2.52 18.53
CA ASP A 54 5.62 -1.47 19.27
C ASP A 54 4.19 -1.88 19.69
N ARG A 55 3.81 -1.58 20.94
CA ARG A 55 2.50 -1.91 21.53
C ARG A 55 1.36 -1.18 20.84
N TYR A 56 1.57 0.04 20.34
CA TYR A 56 0.54 0.76 19.58
C TYR A 56 0.37 0.15 18.19
N SER A 57 1.48 -0.17 17.54
CA SER A 57 1.50 -0.81 16.21
C SER A 57 0.92 -2.22 16.23
N TYR A 58 0.96 -2.92 17.36
CA TYR A 58 0.46 -4.28 17.49
C TYR A 58 -1.04 -4.43 17.13
N SER A 59 -1.90 -3.51 17.59
CA SER A 59 -3.33 -3.50 17.22
C SER A 59 -3.54 -3.30 15.71
N ASP A 60 -2.79 -2.36 15.12
CA ASP A 60 -2.83 -2.11 13.68
C ASP A 60 -2.27 -3.26 12.88
N ALA A 61 -1.22 -3.92 13.37
CA ALA A 61 -0.60 -5.05 12.71
C ALA A 61 -1.51 -6.28 12.71
N GLY A 62 -2.23 -6.56 13.80
CA GLY A 62 -3.25 -7.59 13.83
C GLY A 62 -4.38 -7.30 12.84
N TRP A 63 -4.86 -6.06 12.81
CA TRP A 63 -5.87 -5.64 11.83
C TRP A 63 -5.37 -5.73 10.39
N LEU A 64 -4.14 -5.30 10.12
CA LEU A 64 -3.51 -5.36 8.80
C LEU A 64 -3.31 -6.81 8.37
N ALA A 65 -2.79 -7.68 9.24
CA ALA A 65 -2.62 -9.10 8.95
C ALA A 65 -3.93 -9.75 8.54
N GLY A 66 -5.00 -9.58 9.35
CA GLY A 66 -6.32 -10.11 9.03
C GLY A 66 -6.92 -9.50 7.75
N THR A 67 -6.66 -8.22 7.47
CA THR A 67 -7.20 -7.55 6.27
C THR A 67 -6.45 -7.96 5.01
N LEU A 68 -5.13 -8.07 5.05
CA LEU A 68 -4.31 -8.51 3.93
C LEU A 68 -4.59 -9.97 3.57
N ASP A 69 -4.73 -10.83 4.58
CA ASP A 69 -5.08 -12.24 4.40
C ASP A 69 -6.46 -12.43 3.75
N LYS A 70 -7.50 -11.76 4.29
CA LYS A 70 -8.85 -11.74 3.69
C LYS A 70 -8.85 -11.24 2.24
N ARG A 71 -7.92 -10.34 1.89
CA ARG A 71 -7.75 -9.80 0.53
C ARG A 71 -6.80 -10.62 -0.34
N LYS A 72 -6.23 -11.71 0.17
CA LYS A 72 -5.24 -12.58 -0.49
C LYS A 72 -4.00 -11.82 -0.98
N ILE A 73 -3.60 -10.78 -0.24
CA ILE A 73 -2.41 -9.98 -0.55
C ILE A 73 -1.19 -10.70 0.03
N LYS A 74 -0.26 -11.08 -0.86
CA LYS A 74 0.92 -11.90 -0.53
C LYS A 74 2.17 -11.04 -0.26
N LYS A 75 3.26 -11.73 0.12
CA LYS A 75 4.61 -11.20 0.40
C LYS A 75 4.64 -10.25 1.61
N THR A 76 3.98 -10.66 2.68
CA THR A 76 3.91 -9.90 3.93
C THR A 76 4.85 -10.53 4.94
N HIS A 77 5.76 -9.73 5.46
CA HIS A 77 6.73 -10.08 6.48
C HIS A 77 6.48 -9.26 7.74
N TYR A 78 6.87 -9.78 8.88
CA TYR A 78 6.62 -9.15 10.18
C TYR A 78 7.91 -8.97 10.95
N ILE A 79 8.22 -7.74 11.37
CA ILE A 79 9.37 -7.49 12.26
C ILE A 79 8.91 -7.68 13.70
N ALA A 80 9.47 -8.67 14.38
CA ALA A 80 9.06 -9.05 15.73
C ALA A 80 10.24 -9.44 16.62
N GLN A 81 10.07 -9.33 17.94
CA GLN A 81 10.94 -10.01 18.88
C GLN A 81 10.59 -11.50 18.93
N LYS A 82 11.60 -12.38 18.87
CA LYS A 82 11.43 -13.84 18.90
C LYS A 82 10.55 -14.35 20.05
N SER A 83 10.61 -13.69 21.21
CA SER A 83 9.83 -14.03 22.41
C SER A 83 8.35 -13.62 22.36
N ARG A 84 7.99 -12.61 21.56
CA ARG A 84 6.62 -12.07 21.49
C ARG A 84 5.76 -12.72 20.42
N PHE A 85 6.34 -13.64 19.65
CA PHE A 85 5.72 -14.20 18.45
C PHE A 85 4.76 -15.38 18.73
N TYR A 86 4.90 -16.06 19.87
CA TYR A 86 4.12 -17.27 20.16
C TYR A 86 2.63 -17.04 20.41
N HIS A 87 2.18 -15.78 20.55
CA HIS A 87 0.81 -15.49 20.97
C HIS A 87 -0.19 -15.28 19.83
N HIS A 88 0.22 -15.22 18.56
CA HIS A 88 -0.68 -14.84 17.47
C HIS A 88 -0.49 -15.69 16.21
N ASP A 89 -1.57 -15.90 15.45
CA ASP A 89 -1.64 -16.68 14.20
C ASP A 89 -0.77 -16.15 13.04
N ILE A 90 0.03 -15.12 13.30
CA ILE A 90 1.15 -14.75 12.46
C ILE A 90 2.19 -15.83 12.74
N ARG A 91 2.30 -16.86 11.90
CA ARG A 91 3.30 -17.95 12.05
C ARG A 91 4.30 -18.04 10.89
N LYS A 92 4.20 -17.13 9.92
CA LYS A 92 4.96 -17.18 8.67
C LYS A 92 5.65 -15.84 8.41
N ASP A 93 6.83 -15.92 7.81
CA ASP A 93 7.57 -14.78 7.26
C ASP A 93 8.00 -13.70 8.27
N VAL A 94 8.45 -14.13 9.46
CA VAL A 94 8.99 -13.23 10.50
C VAL A 94 10.41 -12.84 10.19
N ILE A 95 10.74 -11.61 10.57
CA ILE A 95 12.09 -11.06 10.60
C ILE A 95 12.40 -10.79 12.07
N VAL A 96 13.27 -11.61 12.66
CA VAL A 96 13.67 -11.50 14.08
C VAL A 96 15.05 -10.88 14.26
N ASP A 97 15.83 -10.78 13.19
CA ASP A 97 17.16 -10.18 13.22
C ASP A 97 17.50 -9.41 11.95
N VAL A 98 18.64 -8.70 12.01
CA VAL A 98 19.16 -7.90 10.91
C VAL A 98 19.60 -8.77 9.74
N GLN A 99 20.09 -9.99 9.97
CA GLN A 99 20.58 -10.86 8.89
C GLN A 99 19.43 -11.32 7.97
N GLU A 100 18.28 -11.69 8.55
CA GLU A 100 17.05 -12.03 7.83
C GLU A 100 16.55 -10.82 7.02
N LEU A 101 16.55 -9.63 7.63
CA LEU A 101 16.20 -8.40 6.95
C LEU A 101 17.15 -8.15 5.77
N THR A 102 18.47 -8.22 5.96
CA THR A 102 19.47 -8.02 4.90
C THR A 102 19.29 -9.02 3.76
N LYS A 103 19.03 -10.30 4.06
CA LYS A 103 18.75 -11.33 3.04
C LYS A 103 17.50 -10.99 2.22
N LEU A 104 16.44 -10.50 2.87
CA LEU A 104 15.21 -10.06 2.20
C LEU A 104 15.47 -8.84 1.29
N LEU A 105 16.17 -7.84 1.81
CA LEU A 105 16.54 -6.62 1.07
C LEU A 105 17.40 -6.94 -0.16
N ALA A 106 18.40 -7.81 -0.01
CA ALA A 106 19.31 -8.18 -1.10
C ALA A 106 18.58 -8.79 -2.31
N LYS A 107 17.55 -9.62 -2.07
CA LYS A 107 16.71 -10.19 -3.14
C LYS A 107 15.94 -9.14 -3.93
N LEU A 108 15.69 -7.97 -3.35
CA LEU A 108 14.82 -6.93 -3.91
C LEU A 108 15.57 -5.78 -4.59
N LYS A 109 16.90 -5.72 -4.44
CA LYS A 109 17.75 -4.68 -5.04
C LYS A 109 17.58 -4.58 -6.57
N ARG A 110 17.15 -5.66 -7.24
CA ARG A 110 16.99 -5.72 -8.71
C ARG A 110 15.62 -5.24 -9.23
N GLN A 111 14.67 -4.87 -8.36
CA GLN A 111 13.34 -4.46 -8.80
C GLN A 111 13.25 -2.95 -9.02
N LYS A 112 12.93 -2.54 -10.26
CA LYS A 112 12.60 -1.14 -10.59
C LYS A 112 11.37 -0.69 -9.77
N PRO A 113 11.42 0.48 -9.11
CA PRO A 113 10.23 1.05 -8.48
C PRO A 113 9.18 1.37 -9.55
N LEU A 114 7.91 1.23 -9.17
CA LEU A 114 6.76 1.60 -10.01
C LEU A 114 6.08 2.81 -9.38
N THR A 115 5.61 3.73 -10.21
CA THR A 115 4.73 4.82 -9.74
C THR A 115 3.36 4.26 -9.38
N ILE A 116 2.57 5.03 -8.63
CA ILE A 116 1.20 4.63 -8.28
C ILE A 116 0.37 4.50 -9.56
N THR A 117 0.54 5.45 -10.48
CA THR A 117 -0.16 5.50 -11.76
C THR A 117 0.17 4.27 -12.62
N GLU A 118 1.44 3.92 -12.79
CA GLU A 118 1.89 2.72 -13.52
C GLU A 118 1.31 1.42 -12.91
N ALA A 119 1.24 1.34 -11.59
CA ALA A 119 0.72 0.16 -10.91
C ALA A 119 -0.80 0.00 -11.07
N ILE A 120 -1.54 1.10 -11.15
CA ILE A 120 -2.99 1.09 -11.40
C ILE A 120 -3.28 0.75 -12.86
N GLU A 121 -2.53 1.33 -13.79
CA GLU A 121 -2.64 1.05 -15.24
C GLU A 121 -2.51 -0.45 -15.51
N ARG A 122 -1.59 -1.14 -14.84
CA ARG A 122 -1.43 -2.61 -14.95
C ARG A 122 -2.62 -3.42 -14.45
N LYS A 123 -3.50 -2.83 -13.65
CA LYS A 123 -4.65 -3.50 -13.00
C LYS A 123 -5.99 -3.16 -13.62
N LEU A 124 -6.05 -2.03 -14.32
CA LEU A 124 -7.29 -1.52 -14.89
C LEU A 124 -7.19 -1.49 -16.42
N PRO A 125 -8.24 -1.96 -17.12
CA PRO A 125 -8.42 -1.62 -18.53
C PRO A 125 -8.34 -0.10 -18.76
N PRO A 126 -7.88 0.36 -19.95
CA PRO A 126 -7.66 1.77 -20.23
C PRO A 126 -8.84 2.68 -19.87
N THR A 127 -10.07 2.27 -20.23
CA THR A 127 -11.30 3.03 -19.93
C THR A 127 -11.54 3.26 -18.43
N TYR A 128 -11.17 2.29 -17.59
CA TYR A 128 -11.28 2.42 -16.13
C TYR A 128 -10.11 3.19 -15.53
N PHE A 129 -8.93 3.08 -16.13
CA PHE A 129 -7.78 3.86 -15.75
C PHE A 129 -8.01 5.35 -16.00
N ASP A 130 -8.40 5.74 -17.22
CA ASP A 130 -8.70 7.13 -17.60
C ASP A 130 -9.75 7.75 -16.68
N PHE A 131 -10.81 6.99 -16.38
CA PHE A 131 -11.84 7.39 -15.43
C PHE A 131 -11.26 7.71 -14.04
N VAL A 132 -10.38 6.85 -13.52
CA VAL A 132 -9.77 7.05 -12.19
C VAL A 132 -8.86 8.25 -12.18
N ILE A 133 -8.08 8.47 -13.25
CA ILE A 133 -7.24 9.66 -13.40
C ILE A 133 -8.10 10.93 -13.44
N GLU A 134 -9.18 10.94 -14.22
CA GLU A 134 -10.11 12.08 -14.25
C GLU A 134 -10.77 12.33 -12.89
N ASP A 135 -11.24 11.28 -12.21
CA ASP A 135 -11.89 11.35 -10.90
C ASP A 135 -10.89 11.84 -9.82
N ALA A 136 -9.60 11.54 -9.97
CA ALA A 136 -8.55 12.06 -9.11
C ALA A 136 -8.28 13.55 -9.36
N LEU A 137 -8.19 13.97 -10.62
CA LEU A 137 -7.85 15.35 -11.00
C LEU A 137 -9.01 16.34 -10.83
N LYS A 138 -10.26 15.87 -10.98
CA LYS A 138 -11.46 16.73 -10.97
C LYS A 138 -12.47 16.28 -9.90
N PRO A 139 -12.11 16.31 -8.61
CA PRO A 139 -13.01 15.89 -7.54
C PRO A 139 -14.26 16.77 -7.41
N GLU A 140 -14.25 17.97 -7.99
CA GLU A 140 -15.31 18.98 -7.90
C GLU A 140 -16.48 18.73 -8.88
N LYS A 141 -16.27 17.89 -9.91
CA LYS A 141 -17.34 17.45 -10.81
C LYS A 141 -18.30 16.42 -10.16
N LYS A 142 -18.18 16.17 -8.86
CA LYS A 142 -19.06 15.32 -8.07
C LYS A 142 -20.49 15.88 -8.09
N GLY A 143 -21.33 15.38 -8.99
CA GLY A 143 -22.79 15.53 -8.94
C GLY A 143 -23.38 16.92 -9.25
N CYS A 144 -22.58 17.96 -9.45
CA CYS A 144 -23.10 19.33 -9.61
C CYS A 144 -23.64 19.68 -11.02
N THR A 145 -23.36 18.86 -12.05
CA THR A 145 -23.75 19.17 -13.44
C THR A 145 -24.26 17.96 -14.24
N GLN A 146 -24.49 16.82 -13.58
CA GLN A 146 -24.80 15.56 -14.26
C GLN A 146 -26.31 15.27 -14.25
N THR A 147 -26.83 14.80 -15.38
CA THR A 147 -28.16 14.18 -15.45
C THR A 147 -28.21 12.91 -14.58
N MET A 148 -29.40 12.48 -14.17
CA MET A 148 -29.57 11.27 -13.35
C MET A 148 -28.97 10.00 -14.01
N ARG A 149 -29.02 9.93 -15.35
CA ARG A 149 -28.42 8.85 -16.13
C ARG A 149 -26.89 8.85 -16.06
N GLU A 150 -26.28 10.03 -16.19
CA GLU A 150 -24.83 10.20 -16.09
C GLU A 150 -24.32 9.91 -14.68
N TYR A 151 -25.06 10.36 -13.65
CA TYR A 151 -24.74 10.06 -12.26
C TYR A 151 -24.78 8.55 -11.98
N THR A 152 -25.82 7.85 -12.44
CA THR A 152 -25.94 6.40 -12.28
C THR A 152 -24.80 5.66 -12.99
N SER A 153 -24.44 6.11 -14.20
CA SER A 153 -23.29 5.57 -14.94
C SER A 153 -21.98 5.78 -14.20
N TYR A 154 -21.73 6.99 -13.70
CA TYR A 154 -20.55 7.34 -12.90
C TYR A 154 -20.41 6.44 -11.66
N ILE A 155 -21.49 6.27 -10.89
CA ILE A 155 -21.50 5.38 -9.71
C ILE A 155 -21.24 3.93 -10.12
N GLY A 156 -21.82 3.47 -11.23
CA GLY A 156 -21.61 2.13 -11.77
C GLY A 156 -20.14 1.87 -12.15
N ILE A 157 -19.50 2.82 -12.84
CA ILE A 157 -18.07 2.73 -13.20
C ILE A 157 -17.21 2.74 -11.93
N LYS A 158 -17.46 3.68 -11.01
CA LYS A 158 -16.75 3.78 -9.73
C LYS A 158 -16.83 2.50 -8.91
N TYR A 159 -17.99 1.85 -8.88
CA TYR A 159 -18.17 0.56 -8.23
C TYR A 159 -17.31 -0.54 -8.89
N ARG A 160 -17.32 -0.63 -10.23
CA ARG A 160 -16.52 -1.62 -10.98
C ARG A 160 -15.02 -1.42 -10.77
N VAL A 161 -14.55 -0.18 -10.81
CA VAL A 161 -13.16 0.18 -10.49
C VAL A 161 -12.79 -0.33 -9.10
N ARG A 162 -13.62 -0.04 -8.09
CA ARG A 162 -13.38 -0.51 -6.72
C ARG A 162 -13.29 -2.02 -6.62
N GLN A 163 -14.16 -2.76 -7.31
CA GLN A 163 -14.10 -4.22 -7.32
C GLN A 163 -12.81 -4.74 -7.96
N LYS A 164 -12.43 -4.20 -9.13
CA LYS A 164 -11.19 -4.58 -9.84
C LYS A 164 -9.93 -4.29 -9.02
N LEU A 165 -9.91 -3.16 -8.31
CA LEU A 165 -8.81 -2.80 -7.41
C LEU A 165 -8.93 -3.41 -6.02
N ASN A 166 -9.95 -4.23 -5.71
CA ASN A 166 -10.19 -4.78 -4.36
C ASN A 166 -10.28 -3.70 -3.24
N ILE A 167 -11.00 -2.61 -3.53
CA ILE A 167 -11.25 -1.47 -2.65
C ILE A 167 -12.63 -1.60 -2.01
N LYS A 168 -12.68 -1.70 -0.67
CA LYS A 168 -13.90 -2.12 0.03
C LYS A 168 -14.87 -0.99 0.32
N ASN A 169 -14.40 0.22 0.57
CA ASN A 169 -15.28 1.32 0.99
C ASN A 169 -14.91 2.65 0.31
N ARG A 170 -15.75 3.66 0.54
CA ARG A 170 -15.57 5.00 0.00
C ARG A 170 -14.28 5.65 0.49
N ILE A 171 -13.96 5.52 1.78
CA ILE A 171 -12.76 6.13 2.39
C ILE A 171 -11.48 5.64 1.68
N GLN A 172 -11.36 4.33 1.47
CA GLN A 172 -10.23 3.72 0.75
C GLN A 172 -10.11 4.22 -0.69
N TYR A 173 -11.25 4.45 -1.34
CA TYR A 173 -11.25 5.02 -2.69
C TYR A 173 -10.80 6.49 -2.70
N GLU A 174 -11.24 7.31 -1.74
CA GLU A 174 -10.75 8.69 -1.63
C GLU A 174 -9.24 8.74 -1.30
N ILE A 175 -8.72 7.79 -0.51
CA ILE A 175 -7.28 7.63 -0.27
C ILE A 175 -6.55 7.31 -1.58
N LEU A 176 -7.08 6.38 -2.40
CA LEU A 176 -6.53 6.10 -3.73
C LEU A 176 -6.44 7.38 -4.57
N LEU A 177 -7.53 8.15 -4.66
CA LEU A 177 -7.54 9.40 -5.43
C LEU A 177 -6.54 10.42 -4.89
N GLY A 178 -6.35 10.49 -3.56
CA GLY A 178 -5.30 11.31 -2.95
C GLY A 178 -3.90 10.88 -3.39
N LEU A 179 -3.61 9.58 -3.31
CA LEU A 179 -2.34 8.98 -3.72
C LEU A 179 -2.01 9.25 -5.20
N ILE A 180 -3.00 9.14 -6.09
CA ILE A 180 -2.83 9.42 -7.52
C ILE A 180 -2.52 10.89 -7.76
N ARG A 181 -3.24 11.81 -7.09
CA ARG A 181 -2.98 13.26 -7.20
C ARG A 181 -1.54 13.60 -6.78
N GLU A 182 -1.10 13.05 -5.66
CA GLU A 182 0.28 13.23 -5.20
C GLU A 182 1.32 12.67 -6.18
N ASP A 183 1.03 11.51 -6.78
CA ASP A 183 1.91 10.88 -7.78
C ASP A 183 2.02 11.73 -9.05
N ILE A 184 0.90 12.22 -9.58
CA ILE A 184 0.87 13.10 -10.77
C ILE A 184 1.60 14.41 -10.50
N ASN A 185 1.35 15.05 -9.35
CA ASN A 185 1.94 16.34 -9.02
C ASN A 185 3.46 16.28 -8.80
N LYS A 186 4.03 15.11 -8.47
CA LYS A 186 5.49 14.93 -8.37
C LYS A 186 6.22 15.04 -9.71
N PHE A 187 5.51 14.90 -10.83
CA PHE A 187 6.08 15.00 -12.19
C PHE A 187 5.65 16.27 -12.93
N ALA A 188 4.89 17.16 -12.29
CA ALA A 188 4.40 18.41 -12.88
C ALA A 188 5.28 19.63 -12.56
N VAL A 189 6.48 19.41 -12.00
CA VAL A 189 7.50 20.43 -11.68
C VAL A 189 8.78 20.15 -12.45
#